data_AF-A0A093J7U6-F1
#
_entry.id   AF-A0A093J7U6-F1
#
_cell.length_a   1.000
_cell.length_b   1.000
_cell.length_c   1.000
_cell.angle_alpha   90.00
_cell.angle_beta   90.00
_cell.angle_gamma   90.00
#
_symmetry.space_group_name_H-M   'P 1'
#
loop_
_entity.id
_entity.type
_entity.pdbx_description
1 polymer ?
#
loop_
_entity_poly.entity_id
_entity_poly.type
_entity_poly.pdbx_seq_one_letter_code
_entity_poly.pdbx_strand_id
1 'polypeptide(L)'
;WKIHEACMLALGSVKSIITDSVKNGRIHFDMHGFLTNVVLSDLNLSVSPFLLGRALWAASRFTVAMSPELIQQFLQATVSGLHETQPPSVRISAVRAIWGYCDQLKISESTRVLQPFLPSILDGLIHLATQFSSEVLNLVMETLCIVCTVDPAFTASVENKICPFTIAIFLKYSNDPVVASLAQDIFKELAQIEACQGPMQMRLIPTLVSIMQAPADKIPAGLCATSIDILTTVVRNTKPPLSQLLICQAFPAVAQCSLNTDDNATMQNGGECLRAYVSVALEQIAQWHDEQGHNGLWYVMQVVSQLLDPRTSEFTAAFVGRLVSTLISKAGSELGENLDQILRAILSKMQQAETLSVMQSLIMVFAHLVHSQLEPLLEFLCSLPGPTGKPALEFVMAEWMSRQHLFYGQYEGKVSSVALCKLLQYGINTDDKRLQDIRVKGEEIFNMDEGIRTRSKSAKNPERWTNIPLLVKILKLIINELSNAMEANASRQTTADWSQDDSNDMWEDQEEDEDEDEGLAGQFLSDILSTNKYDEDYYEDDEEDDPDALKDPLYQIDLQAYLTDFLCQFAQQPCYAMFSDHLNENEKRVLQAIGI
;
A
#
# COMPACT_ATOMS: atom_id res chain seq x y z
N TRP A 1 7.85 44.55 0.46
CA TRP A 1 6.98 43.37 0.57
C TRP A 1 7.29 42.29 -0.45
N LYS A 2 7.30 42.54 -1.77
CA LYS A 2 7.62 41.47 -2.77
C LYS A 2 8.98 40.79 -2.55
N ILE A 3 10.02 41.55 -2.21
CA ILE A 3 11.34 40.98 -1.86
C ILE A 3 11.26 40.11 -0.60
N HIS A 4 10.53 40.55 0.44
CA HIS A 4 10.33 39.74 1.64
C HIS A 4 9.59 38.44 1.30
N GLU A 5 8.54 38.52 0.47
CA GLU A 5 7.78 37.36 0.01
C GLU A 5 8.69 36.35 -0.72
N ALA A 6 9.49 36.81 -1.68
CA ALA A 6 10.42 35.97 -2.43
C ALA A 6 11.51 35.36 -1.53
N CYS A 7 12.10 36.15 -0.62
CA CYS A 7 13.11 35.66 0.33
C CYS A 7 12.52 34.62 1.29
N MET A 8 11.30 34.84 1.80
CA MET A 8 10.62 33.88 2.67
C MET A 8 10.33 32.57 1.93
N LEU A 9 9.91 32.64 0.66
CA LEU A 9 9.75 31.46 -0.20
C LEU A 9 11.08 30.71 -0.34
N ALA A 10 12.13 31.39 -0.81
CA ALA A 10 13.44 30.78 -1.04
C ALA A 10 14.00 30.11 0.21
N LEU A 11 13.99 30.81 1.35
CA LEU A 11 14.48 30.27 2.63
C LEU A 11 13.63 29.07 3.11
N GLY A 12 12.30 29.16 2.98
CA GLY A 12 11.39 28.09 3.40
C GLY A 12 11.45 26.83 2.53
N SER A 13 11.81 26.99 1.25
CA SER A 13 12.01 25.88 0.31
C SER A 13 13.21 25.02 0.70
N VAL A 14 14.34 25.64 1.06
CA VAL A 14 15.56 24.93 1.51
C VAL A 14 15.74 24.93 3.04
N LYS A 15 14.62 24.88 3.78
CA LYS A 15 14.62 25.09 5.24
C LYS A 15 15.57 24.17 6.02
N SER A 16 15.69 22.90 5.61
CA SER A 16 16.48 21.87 6.29
C SER A 16 17.95 22.28 6.32
N ILE A 17 18.51 22.61 5.16
CA ILE A 17 19.89 23.07 4.97
C ILE A 17 20.16 24.32 5.80
N ILE A 18 19.24 25.29 5.81
CA ILE A 18 19.40 26.54 6.57
C ILE A 18 19.38 26.26 8.08
N THR A 19 18.36 25.56 8.58
CA THR A 19 18.24 25.29 10.02
C THR A 19 19.41 24.48 10.57
N ASP A 20 19.86 23.46 9.83
CA ASP A 20 20.98 22.63 10.24
C ASP A 20 22.31 23.40 10.18
N SER A 21 22.55 24.17 9.12
CA SER A 21 23.77 24.98 8.99
C SER A 21 23.87 26.07 10.05
N VAL A 22 22.75 26.70 10.43
CA VAL A 22 22.71 27.67 11.53
C VAL A 22 22.98 26.99 12.87
N LYS A 23 22.32 25.85 13.15
CA LYS A 23 22.48 25.09 14.40
C LYS A 23 23.92 24.61 14.59
N ASN A 24 24.58 24.20 13.51
CA ASN A 24 25.96 23.72 13.50
C ASN A 24 26.98 24.86 13.33
N GLY A 25 26.56 26.12 13.28
CA GLY A 25 27.45 27.28 13.16
C GLY A 25 28.23 27.35 11.84
N ARG A 26 27.76 26.67 10.79
CA ARG A 26 28.40 26.64 9.45
C ARG A 26 28.21 27.94 8.67
N ILE A 27 27.15 28.69 8.99
CA ILE A 27 26.80 29.96 8.34
C ILE A 27 26.47 31.05 9.36
N HIS A 28 26.73 32.30 9.00
CA HIS A 28 26.33 33.48 9.78
C HIS A 28 24.98 34.00 9.28
N PHE A 29 23.89 33.49 9.86
CA PHE A 29 22.53 33.93 9.56
C PHE A 29 21.77 34.22 10.85
N ASP A 30 21.24 35.44 11.00
CA ASP A 30 20.45 35.84 12.17
C ASP A 30 19.03 35.27 12.10
N MET A 31 18.89 34.00 12.50
CA MET A 31 17.61 33.29 12.48
C MET A 31 16.57 33.94 13.40
N HIS A 32 16.97 34.39 14.59
CA HIS A 32 16.04 35.02 15.52
C HIS A 32 15.54 36.37 14.96
N GLY A 33 16.45 37.18 14.42
CA GLY A 33 16.12 38.44 13.75
C GLY A 33 15.24 38.22 12.52
N PHE A 34 15.49 37.19 11.70
CA PHE A 34 14.64 36.85 10.57
C PHE A 34 13.20 36.54 11.01
N LEU A 35 13.04 35.66 12.00
CA LEU A 35 11.71 35.25 12.45
C LEU A 35 10.94 36.39 13.14
N THR A 36 11.62 37.24 13.91
CA THR A 36 10.97 38.33 14.66
C THR A 36 10.80 39.61 13.83
N ASN A 37 11.87 40.09 13.21
CA ASN A 37 11.88 41.38 12.53
C ASN A 37 11.36 41.31 11.08
N VAL A 38 11.37 40.12 10.45
CA VAL A 38 10.82 39.93 9.10
C VAL A 38 9.49 39.21 9.19
N VAL A 39 9.48 37.93 9.56
CA VAL A 39 8.27 37.09 9.46
C VAL A 39 7.16 37.59 10.38
N LEU A 40 7.42 37.73 11.68
CA LEU A 40 6.43 38.21 12.65
C LEU A 40 6.03 39.68 12.42
N SER A 41 6.97 40.53 11.99
CA SER A 41 6.65 41.92 11.62
C SER A 41 5.70 41.97 10.43
N ASP A 42 5.99 41.21 9.37
CA ASP A 42 5.20 41.18 8.14
C ASP A 42 3.79 40.61 8.34
N LEU A 43 3.57 39.74 9.33
CA LEU A 43 2.22 39.28 9.73
C LEU A 43 1.32 40.41 10.23
N ASN A 44 1.91 41.47 10.81
CA ASN A 44 1.18 42.60 11.36
C ASN A 44 1.00 43.75 10.33
N LEU A 45 1.50 43.58 9.11
CA LEU A 45 1.41 44.57 8.05
C LEU A 45 0.22 44.31 7.12
N SER A 46 -0.61 45.33 6.91
CA SER A 46 -1.74 45.29 5.96
C SER A 46 -1.32 45.70 4.53
N VAL A 47 -0.21 45.16 4.03
CA VAL A 47 0.37 45.57 2.72
C VAL A 47 -0.12 44.72 1.55
N SER A 48 -0.18 43.39 1.72
CA SER A 48 -0.64 42.48 0.68
C SER A 48 -1.04 41.13 1.30
N PRO A 49 -2.15 40.51 0.85
CA PRO A 49 -2.55 39.20 1.35
C PRO A 49 -1.56 38.08 0.99
N PHE A 50 -0.79 38.25 -0.09
CA PHE A 50 0.26 37.29 -0.47
C PHE A 50 1.47 37.36 0.47
N LEU A 51 1.83 38.55 0.97
CA LEU A 51 2.87 38.67 1.99
C LEU A 51 2.42 38.02 3.31
N LEU A 52 1.19 38.31 3.74
CA LEU A 52 0.62 37.74 4.95
C LEU A 52 0.57 36.20 4.88
N GLY A 53 0.04 35.66 3.78
CA GLY A 53 0.01 34.22 3.54
C GLY A 53 1.41 33.59 3.52
N ARG A 54 2.37 34.22 2.84
CA ARG A 54 3.76 33.74 2.80
C ARG A 54 4.42 33.75 4.17
N ALA A 55 4.19 34.77 4.98
CA ALA A 55 4.73 34.84 6.33
C ALA A 55 4.16 33.73 7.24
N LEU A 56 2.87 33.41 7.12
CA LEU A 56 2.28 32.26 7.83
C LEU A 56 2.92 30.92 7.41
N TRP A 57 3.09 30.71 6.10
CA TRP A 57 3.73 29.52 5.57
C TRP A 57 5.20 29.43 5.99
N ALA A 58 5.97 30.51 5.88
CA ALA A 58 7.38 30.52 6.24
C ALA A 58 7.57 30.25 7.73
N ALA A 59 6.70 30.81 8.59
CA ALA A 59 6.71 30.51 10.01
C ALA A 59 6.56 29.00 10.27
N SER A 60 5.60 28.31 9.64
CA SER A 60 5.44 26.87 9.88
C SER A 60 6.64 26.04 9.43
N ARG A 61 7.37 26.46 8.38
CA ARG A 61 8.59 25.79 7.92
C ARG A 61 9.71 25.84 8.96
N PHE A 62 9.85 26.95 9.68
CA PHE A 62 10.94 27.16 10.64
C PHE A 62 10.59 26.80 12.09
N THR A 63 9.53 26.02 12.33
CA THR A 63 9.05 25.65 13.68
C THR A 63 10.17 25.14 14.60
N VAL A 64 11.08 24.31 14.08
CA VAL A 64 12.21 23.72 14.83
C VAL A 64 13.20 24.77 15.36
N ALA A 65 13.27 25.95 14.75
CA ALA A 65 14.18 27.03 15.13
C ALA A 65 13.54 28.08 16.06
N MET A 66 12.30 27.86 16.52
CA MET A 66 11.52 28.83 17.30
C MET A 66 11.53 28.54 18.79
N SER A 67 11.38 29.59 19.61
CA SER A 67 11.02 29.41 21.02
C SER A 67 9.52 29.12 21.16
N PRO A 68 9.07 28.48 22.27
CA PRO A 68 7.65 28.20 22.51
C PRO A 68 6.76 29.45 22.46
N GLU A 69 7.25 30.60 22.93
CA GLU A 69 6.51 31.87 22.93
C GLU A 69 6.29 32.40 21.51
N LEU A 70 7.28 32.19 20.63
CA LEU A 70 7.19 32.60 19.23
C LEU A 70 6.21 31.69 18.47
N ILE A 71 6.26 30.38 18.73
CA ILE A 71 5.30 29.41 18.18
C ILE A 71 3.87 29.80 18.56
N GLN A 72 3.60 30.16 19.82
CA GLN A 72 2.27 30.59 20.25
C GLN A 72 1.77 31.81 19.47
N GLN A 73 2.62 32.81 19.24
CA GLN A 73 2.25 34.00 18.47
C GLN A 73 1.92 33.64 17.02
N PHE A 74 2.73 32.79 16.39
CA PHE A 74 2.49 32.36 15.03
C PHE A 74 1.24 31.46 14.89
N LEU A 75 0.98 30.57 15.85
CA LEU A 75 -0.25 29.77 15.88
C LEU A 75 -1.48 30.67 16.02
N GLN A 76 -1.44 31.68 16.90
CA GLN A 76 -2.53 32.64 17.05
C GLN A 76 -2.77 33.44 15.76
N ALA A 77 -1.70 33.87 15.07
CA ALA A 77 -1.80 34.53 13.78
C ALA A 77 -2.36 33.60 12.69
N THR A 78 -1.97 32.32 12.72
CA THR A 78 -2.44 31.30 11.77
C THR A 78 -3.93 31.03 11.93
N VAL A 79 -4.42 30.87 13.17
CA VAL A 79 -5.86 30.75 13.46
C VAL A 79 -6.62 31.99 12.99
N SER A 80 -6.06 33.18 13.21
CA SER A 80 -6.65 34.44 12.72
C SER A 80 -6.69 34.50 11.19
N GLY A 81 -5.71 33.88 10.53
CA GLY A 81 -5.63 33.70 9.08
C GLY A 81 -6.73 32.82 8.48
N LEU A 82 -7.36 31.93 9.27
CA LEU A 82 -8.47 31.08 8.81
C LEU A 82 -9.83 31.79 8.76
N HIS A 83 -9.97 32.92 9.45
CA HIS A 83 -11.24 33.62 9.60
C HIS A 83 -11.85 34.04 8.26
N GLU A 84 -13.18 34.03 8.14
CA GLU A 84 -13.90 34.29 6.88
C GLU A 84 -13.69 35.69 6.31
N THR A 85 -13.27 36.64 7.14
CA THR A 85 -12.92 38.01 6.74
C THR A 85 -11.60 38.08 5.98
N GLN A 86 -10.78 37.03 6.03
CA GLN A 86 -9.51 36.97 5.30
C GLN A 86 -9.73 36.54 3.84
N PRO A 87 -8.93 37.05 2.90
CA PRO A 87 -9.01 36.62 1.51
C PRO A 87 -8.60 35.15 1.37
N PRO A 88 -9.09 34.44 0.33
CA PRO A 88 -8.86 33.00 0.16
C PRO A 88 -7.37 32.60 0.20
N SER A 89 -6.48 33.40 -0.39
CA SER A 89 -5.04 33.12 -0.41
C SER A 89 -4.41 33.06 0.99
N VAL A 90 -4.87 33.90 1.93
CA VAL A 90 -4.40 33.91 3.32
C VAL A 90 -4.93 32.68 4.04
N ARG A 91 -6.22 32.36 3.86
CA ARG A 91 -6.86 31.18 4.47
C ARG A 91 -6.21 29.87 4.00
N ILE A 92 -5.97 29.72 2.70
CA ILE A 92 -5.26 28.58 2.11
C ILE A 92 -3.84 28.47 2.68
N SER A 93 -3.12 29.59 2.81
CA SER A 93 -1.77 29.60 3.40
C SER A 93 -1.79 29.21 4.89
N ALA A 94 -2.82 29.65 5.63
CA ALA A 94 -3.01 29.27 7.02
C ALA A 94 -3.28 27.77 7.18
N VAL A 95 -4.07 27.15 6.29
CA VAL A 95 -4.26 25.69 6.27
C VAL A 95 -2.93 24.95 6.06
N ARG A 96 -2.12 25.38 5.08
CA ARG A 96 -0.77 24.81 4.86
C ARG A 96 0.14 25.00 6.07
N ALA A 97 0.06 26.15 6.72
CA ALA A 97 0.82 26.41 7.94
C ALA A 97 0.41 25.46 9.06
N ILE A 98 -0.89 25.24 9.28
CA ILE A 98 -1.43 24.28 10.27
C ILE A 98 -0.93 22.87 9.99
N TRP A 99 -1.01 22.42 8.74
CA TRP A 99 -0.49 21.10 8.35
C TRP A 99 0.98 20.97 8.75
N GLY A 100 1.81 21.96 8.39
CA GLY A 100 3.24 21.96 8.72
C GLY A 100 3.55 22.03 10.23
N TYR A 101 2.71 22.71 11.02
CA TYR A 101 2.83 22.70 12.49
C TYR A 101 2.46 21.33 13.07
N CYS A 102 1.36 20.72 12.62
CA CYS A 102 0.93 19.41 13.10
C CYS A 102 2.02 18.36 12.84
N ASP A 103 2.55 18.33 11.62
CA ASP A 103 3.62 17.42 11.21
C ASP A 103 4.90 17.59 12.04
N GLN A 104 5.48 18.79 12.02
CA GLN A 104 6.77 19.04 12.69
C GLN A 104 6.71 18.92 14.21
N LEU A 105 5.60 19.35 14.83
CA LEU A 105 5.44 19.26 16.28
C LEU A 105 5.16 17.82 16.74
N LYS A 106 4.57 16.97 15.88
CA LYS A 106 4.48 15.52 16.15
C LYS A 106 5.86 14.88 16.15
N ILE A 107 6.67 15.14 15.11
CA ILE A 107 8.04 14.63 15.00
C ILE A 107 8.91 15.09 16.19
N SER A 108 8.70 16.32 16.67
CA SER A 108 9.44 16.90 17.81
C SER A 108 8.82 16.58 19.19
N GLU A 109 7.81 15.71 19.25
CA GLU A 109 7.04 15.35 20.46
C GLU A 109 6.56 16.56 21.31
N SER A 110 6.29 17.69 20.64
CA SER A 110 6.01 18.99 21.26
C SER A 110 4.59 19.50 20.99
N THR A 111 3.66 18.59 20.67
CA THR A 111 2.27 18.91 20.30
C THR A 111 1.46 19.64 21.37
N ARG A 112 1.91 19.65 22.63
CA ARG A 112 1.26 20.37 23.75
C ARG A 112 1.05 21.86 23.47
N VAL A 113 1.96 22.50 22.72
CA VAL A 113 1.82 23.93 22.36
C VAL A 113 0.66 24.18 21.39
N LEU A 114 0.26 23.16 20.61
CA LEU A 114 -0.81 23.23 19.62
C LEU A 114 -2.20 22.97 20.22
N GLN A 115 -2.28 22.19 21.31
CA GLN A 115 -3.54 21.78 21.94
C GLN A 115 -4.56 22.91 22.18
N PRO A 116 -4.18 24.10 22.71
CA PRO A 116 -5.14 25.18 22.95
C PRO A 116 -5.79 25.73 21.67
N PHE A 117 -5.15 25.54 20.51
CA PHE A 117 -5.59 26.07 19.22
C PHE A 117 -6.45 25.07 18.43
N LEU A 118 -6.40 23.77 18.77
CA LEU A 118 -7.11 22.71 18.06
C LEU A 118 -8.61 22.97 17.88
N PRO A 119 -9.38 23.46 18.88
CA PRO A 119 -10.79 23.76 18.68
C PRO A 119 -11.05 24.81 17.59
N SER A 120 -10.24 25.88 17.57
CA SER A 120 -10.38 26.97 16.60
C SER A 120 -9.90 26.56 15.20
N ILE A 121 -8.84 25.76 15.14
CA ILE A 121 -8.34 25.16 13.90
C ILE A 121 -9.44 24.30 13.27
N LEU A 122 -10.04 23.39 14.04
CA LEU A 122 -11.08 22.50 13.56
C LEU A 122 -12.29 23.26 12.99
N ASP A 123 -12.82 24.21 13.76
CA ASP A 123 -13.98 25.00 13.32
C ASP A 123 -13.65 25.83 12.06
N GLY A 124 -12.42 26.38 11.97
CA GLY A 124 -11.96 27.12 10.80
C GLY A 124 -11.77 26.26 9.55
N LEU A 125 -11.24 25.03 9.70
CA LEU A 125 -11.10 24.05 8.61
C LEU A 125 -12.47 23.62 8.08
N ILE A 126 -13.38 23.20 8.97
CA ILE A 126 -14.75 22.80 8.58
C ILE A 126 -15.44 23.96 7.86
N HIS A 127 -15.35 25.17 8.40
CA HIS A 127 -15.95 26.34 7.77
C HIS A 127 -15.37 26.61 6.36
N LEU A 128 -14.06 26.49 6.17
CA LEU A 128 -13.43 26.66 4.86
C LEU A 128 -13.90 25.61 3.84
N ALA A 129 -14.02 24.35 4.26
CA ALA A 129 -14.52 23.27 3.40
C ALA A 129 -15.99 23.46 2.94
N THR A 130 -16.80 24.22 3.68
CA THR A 130 -18.17 24.54 3.23
C THR A 130 -18.23 25.57 2.10
N GLN A 131 -17.16 26.35 1.91
CA GLN A 131 -17.11 27.47 0.96
C GLN A 131 -16.34 27.14 -0.33
N PHE A 132 -15.43 26.18 -0.28
CA PHE A 132 -14.56 25.81 -1.40
C PHE A 132 -14.69 24.32 -1.75
N SER A 133 -14.43 23.99 -3.01
CA SER A 133 -14.39 22.61 -3.52
C SER A 133 -13.02 22.31 -4.14
N SER A 134 -12.89 21.15 -4.78
CA SER A 134 -11.71 20.77 -5.58
C SER A 134 -10.42 20.75 -4.73
N GLU A 135 -9.35 21.37 -5.20
CA GLU A 135 -8.02 21.25 -4.58
C GLU A 135 -7.94 21.92 -3.20
N VAL A 136 -8.72 22.98 -2.98
CA VAL A 136 -8.79 23.63 -1.66
C VAL A 136 -9.48 22.71 -0.66
N LEU A 137 -10.52 21.99 -1.07
CA LEU A 137 -11.16 21.00 -0.21
C LEU A 137 -10.21 19.84 0.11
N ASN A 138 -9.46 19.35 -0.89
CA ASN A 138 -8.47 18.28 -0.68
C ASN A 138 -7.43 18.69 0.37
N LEU A 139 -6.85 19.89 0.23
CA LEU A 139 -5.91 20.44 1.22
C LEU A 139 -6.52 20.54 2.62
N VAL A 140 -7.80 20.93 2.73
CA VAL A 140 -8.50 21.01 4.02
C VAL A 140 -8.73 19.63 4.62
N MET A 141 -9.13 18.65 3.82
CA MET A 141 -9.36 17.27 4.27
C MET A 141 -8.07 16.60 4.74
N GLU A 142 -6.97 16.79 4.00
CA GLU A 142 -5.63 16.35 4.42
C GLU A 142 -5.20 16.98 5.74
N THR A 143 -5.43 18.30 5.88
CA THR A 143 -5.10 19.02 7.11
C THR A 143 -5.99 18.60 8.28
N LEU A 144 -7.27 18.32 8.02
CA LEU A 144 -8.18 17.79 9.02
C LEU A 144 -7.72 16.41 9.50
N CYS A 145 -7.28 15.55 8.58
CA CYS A 145 -6.75 14.22 8.89
C CYS A 145 -5.54 14.31 9.84
N ILE A 146 -4.51 15.08 9.49
CA ILE A 146 -3.34 15.22 10.38
C ILE A 146 -3.69 15.87 11.73
N VAL A 147 -4.65 16.82 11.76
CA VAL A 147 -5.15 17.42 13.01
C VAL A 147 -5.77 16.36 13.93
N CYS A 148 -6.49 15.38 13.40
CA CYS A 148 -7.06 14.27 14.19
C CYS A 148 -5.99 13.45 14.92
N THR A 149 -4.76 13.44 14.43
CA THR A 149 -3.64 12.65 14.98
C THR A 149 -2.83 13.38 16.07
N VAL A 150 -3.11 14.66 16.33
CA VAL A 150 -2.31 15.49 17.27
C VAL A 150 -2.62 15.15 18.73
N ASP A 151 -3.89 15.03 19.07
CA ASP A 151 -4.36 14.71 20.42
C ASP A 151 -5.63 13.83 20.37
N PRO A 152 -5.51 12.52 20.66
CA PRO A 152 -6.64 11.60 20.65
C PRO A 152 -7.79 12.01 21.58
N ALA A 153 -7.50 12.67 22.71
CA ALA A 153 -8.52 13.11 23.65
C ALA A 153 -9.35 14.27 23.08
N PHE A 154 -8.68 15.22 22.41
CA PHE A 154 -9.38 16.27 21.66
C PHE A 154 -10.24 15.65 20.55
N THR A 155 -9.66 14.81 19.68
CA THR A 155 -10.38 14.20 18.56
C THR A 155 -11.62 13.42 19.01
N ALA A 156 -11.52 12.66 20.11
CA ALA A 156 -12.67 11.99 20.71
C ALA A 156 -13.76 12.96 21.20
N SER A 157 -13.38 14.10 21.78
CA SER A 157 -14.34 15.11 22.26
C SER A 157 -15.12 15.81 21.15
N VAL A 158 -14.58 15.84 19.94
CA VAL A 158 -15.15 16.50 18.75
C VAL A 158 -15.54 15.54 17.63
N GLU A 159 -15.54 14.23 17.87
CA GLU A 159 -15.94 13.20 16.90
C GLU A 159 -17.34 13.49 16.35
N ASN A 160 -18.25 14.01 17.20
CA ASN A 160 -19.61 14.39 16.83
C ASN A 160 -19.70 15.53 15.81
N LYS A 161 -18.60 16.25 15.54
CA LYS A 161 -18.47 17.22 14.46
C LYS A 161 -17.73 16.63 13.27
N ILE A 162 -16.58 15.97 13.53
CA ILE A 162 -15.68 15.45 12.49
C ILE A 162 -16.37 14.36 11.68
N CYS A 163 -16.91 13.33 12.33
CA CYS A 163 -17.48 12.18 11.64
C CYS A 163 -18.68 12.55 10.74
N PRO A 164 -19.70 13.30 11.21
CA PRO A 164 -20.79 13.75 10.33
C PRO A 164 -20.33 14.64 9.17
N PHE A 165 -19.33 15.50 9.41
CA PHE A 165 -18.76 16.33 8.36
C PHE A 165 -18.09 15.47 7.29
N THR A 166 -17.24 14.52 7.66
CA THR A 166 -16.57 13.60 6.74
C THR A 166 -17.58 12.75 5.96
N ILE A 167 -18.64 12.24 6.62
CA ILE A 167 -19.73 11.52 5.94
C ILE A 167 -20.41 12.41 4.89
N ALA A 168 -20.71 13.67 5.24
CA ALA A 168 -21.37 14.59 4.32
C ALA A 168 -20.49 14.90 3.10
N ILE A 169 -19.18 15.10 3.30
CA ILE A 169 -18.21 15.32 2.22
C ILE A 169 -18.10 14.07 1.33
N PHE A 170 -17.95 12.89 1.92
CA PHE A 170 -17.91 11.61 1.20
C PHE A 170 -19.14 11.42 0.30
N LEU A 171 -20.34 11.62 0.83
CA LEU A 171 -21.57 11.46 0.04
C LEU A 171 -21.69 12.51 -1.06
N LYS A 172 -21.36 13.78 -0.75
CA LYS A 172 -21.47 14.90 -1.68
C LYS A 172 -20.52 14.78 -2.86
N TYR A 173 -19.30 14.29 -2.62
CA TYR A 173 -18.25 14.15 -3.63
C TYR A 173 -17.93 12.68 -3.92
N SER A 174 -18.95 11.82 -3.88
CA SER A 174 -18.84 10.38 -4.11
C SER A 174 -18.25 9.97 -5.47
N ASN A 175 -18.26 10.88 -6.45
CA ASN A 175 -17.66 10.68 -7.77
C ASN A 175 -16.18 11.08 -7.85
N ASP A 176 -15.62 11.65 -6.78
CA ASP A 176 -14.23 12.08 -6.71
C ASP A 176 -13.42 11.07 -5.88
N PRO A 177 -12.61 10.20 -6.51
CA PRO A 177 -11.82 9.20 -5.81
C PRO A 177 -10.83 9.81 -4.81
N VAL A 178 -10.32 11.01 -5.07
CA VAL A 178 -9.35 11.69 -4.19
C VAL A 178 -10.05 12.09 -2.89
N VAL A 179 -11.23 12.72 -2.99
CA VAL A 179 -12.01 13.09 -1.81
C VAL A 179 -12.45 11.85 -1.02
N ALA A 180 -12.79 10.77 -1.70
CA ALA A 180 -13.19 9.53 -1.05
C ALA A 180 -12.03 8.88 -0.27
N SER A 181 -10.81 8.86 -0.86
CA SER A 181 -9.58 8.44 -0.17
C SER A 181 -9.30 9.29 1.07
N LEU A 182 -9.38 10.62 0.95
CA LEU A 182 -9.16 11.52 2.08
C LEU A 182 -10.22 11.35 3.20
N ALA A 183 -11.47 11.05 2.83
CA ALA A 183 -12.50 10.70 3.80
C ALA A 183 -12.19 9.37 4.50
N GLN A 184 -11.71 8.37 3.76
CA GLN A 184 -11.27 7.08 4.30
C GLN A 184 -10.11 7.24 5.29
N ASP A 185 -9.14 8.11 5.01
CA ASP A 185 -8.03 8.42 5.92
C ASP A 185 -8.53 9.00 7.24
N ILE A 186 -9.48 9.94 7.20
CA ILE A 186 -10.07 10.48 8.44
C ILE A 186 -10.81 9.37 9.22
N PHE A 187 -11.56 8.49 8.54
CA PHE A 187 -12.22 7.36 9.21
C PHE A 187 -11.22 6.36 9.80
N LYS A 188 -10.06 6.14 9.16
CA LYS A 188 -8.95 5.34 9.68
C LYS A 188 -8.47 5.90 11.01
N GLU A 189 -8.15 7.20 11.06
CA GLU A 189 -7.67 7.86 12.27
C GLU A 189 -8.71 7.82 13.40
N LEU A 190 -9.99 8.02 13.08
CA LEU A 190 -11.07 7.89 14.07
C LEU A 190 -11.24 6.44 14.57
N ALA A 191 -11.12 5.44 13.70
CA ALA A 191 -11.28 4.03 14.07
C ALA A 191 -10.17 3.55 15.03
N GLN A 192 -8.96 4.11 14.93
CA GLN A 192 -7.85 3.81 15.82
C GLN A 192 -8.03 4.36 17.24
N ILE A 193 -8.87 5.38 17.42
CA ILE A 193 -9.17 5.98 18.73
C ILE A 193 -10.35 5.25 19.37
N GLU A 194 -10.09 4.48 20.42
CA GLU A 194 -11.09 3.67 21.12
C GLU A 194 -12.35 4.45 21.55
N ALA A 195 -12.17 5.67 22.05
CA ALA A 195 -13.29 6.54 22.46
C ALA A 195 -14.17 7.01 21.27
N CYS A 196 -13.66 7.00 20.05
CA CYS A 196 -14.39 7.37 18.84
C CYS A 196 -15.17 6.18 18.24
N GLN A 197 -14.70 4.94 18.43
CA GLN A 197 -15.21 3.76 17.73
C GLN A 197 -16.73 3.60 17.85
N GLY A 198 -17.28 3.60 19.08
CA GLY A 198 -18.71 3.44 19.31
C GLY A 198 -19.55 4.56 18.64
N PRO A 199 -19.33 5.84 18.99
CA PRO A 199 -20.04 6.97 18.38
C PRO A 199 -19.90 7.03 16.86
N MET A 200 -18.70 6.81 16.33
CA MET A 200 -18.42 6.84 14.89
C MET A 200 -19.18 5.72 14.18
N GLN A 201 -19.09 4.49 14.67
CA GLN A 201 -19.77 3.34 14.06
C GLN A 201 -21.30 3.56 14.04
N MET A 202 -21.89 4.09 15.11
CA MET A 202 -23.32 4.40 15.18
C MET A 202 -23.78 5.42 14.12
N ARG A 203 -22.88 6.25 13.58
CA ARG A 203 -23.18 7.24 12.53
C ARG A 203 -22.81 6.76 11.13
N LEU A 204 -21.63 6.15 10.99
CA LEU A 204 -21.07 5.75 9.72
C LEU A 204 -21.68 4.45 9.19
N ILE A 205 -21.77 3.41 10.02
CA ILE A 205 -22.18 2.07 9.55
C ILE A 205 -23.57 2.06 8.91
N PRO A 206 -24.61 2.73 9.46
CA PRO A 206 -25.92 2.78 8.80
C PRO A 206 -25.85 3.41 7.40
N THR A 207 -24.96 4.39 7.19
CA THR A 207 -24.74 5.02 5.89
C THR A 207 -24.12 4.02 4.91
N LEU A 208 -23.05 3.33 5.31
CA LEU A 208 -22.38 2.33 4.48
C LEU A 208 -23.32 1.16 4.14
N VAL A 209 -24.08 0.66 5.11
CA VAL A 209 -25.09 -0.39 4.92
C VAL A 209 -26.17 0.07 3.94
N SER A 210 -26.66 1.31 4.06
CA SER A 210 -27.64 1.86 3.13
C SER A 210 -27.12 1.93 1.69
N ILE A 211 -25.82 2.21 1.49
CA ILE A 211 -25.20 2.23 0.16
C ILE A 211 -25.10 0.80 -0.38
N MET A 212 -24.64 -0.16 0.42
CA MET A 212 -24.51 -1.57 0.02
C MET A 212 -25.85 -2.25 -0.31
N GLN A 213 -26.95 -1.78 0.29
CA GLN A 213 -28.30 -2.27 0.04
C GLN A 213 -29.04 -1.51 -1.06
N ALA A 214 -28.51 -0.37 -1.52
CA ALA A 214 -29.13 0.40 -2.58
C ALA A 214 -29.03 -0.33 -3.92
N PRO A 215 -30.04 -0.22 -4.80
CA PRO A 215 -29.94 -0.76 -6.16
C PRO A 215 -28.75 -0.14 -6.90
N ALA A 216 -27.91 -0.98 -7.51
CA ALA A 216 -26.68 -0.56 -8.17
C ALA A 216 -26.90 0.46 -9.30
N ASP A 217 -28.06 0.44 -9.95
CA ASP A 217 -28.47 1.37 -11.01
C ASP A 217 -28.82 2.78 -10.50
N LYS A 218 -28.96 2.95 -9.18
CA LYS A 218 -29.41 4.21 -8.55
C LYS A 218 -28.33 4.95 -7.78
N ILE A 219 -27.16 4.34 -7.59
CA ILE A 219 -26.02 4.96 -6.92
C ILE A 219 -24.91 5.23 -7.93
N PRO A 220 -24.05 6.23 -7.69
CA PRO A 220 -22.92 6.48 -8.57
C PRO A 220 -21.97 5.28 -8.63
N ALA A 221 -21.37 5.05 -9.79
CA ALA A 221 -20.39 3.98 -9.98
C ALA A 221 -19.19 4.17 -9.04
N GLY A 222 -18.68 3.08 -8.48
CA GLY A 222 -17.57 3.10 -7.51
C GLY A 222 -17.97 3.41 -6.07
N LEU A 223 -19.10 4.09 -5.81
CA LEU A 223 -19.50 4.46 -4.45
C LEU A 223 -19.67 3.24 -3.52
N CYS A 224 -20.22 2.15 -4.06
CA CYS A 224 -20.38 0.91 -3.30
C CYS A 224 -19.02 0.29 -2.94
N ALA A 225 -18.15 0.13 -3.94
CA ALA A 225 -16.79 -0.40 -3.76
C ALA A 225 -15.99 0.41 -2.71
N THR A 226 -16.03 1.75 -2.80
CA THR A 226 -15.37 2.63 -1.83
C THR A 226 -16.00 2.55 -0.43
N SER A 227 -17.32 2.36 -0.34
CA SER A 227 -18.00 2.16 0.95
C SER A 227 -17.55 0.87 1.63
N ILE A 228 -17.29 -0.18 0.85
CA ILE A 228 -16.74 -1.44 1.36
C ILE A 228 -15.28 -1.27 1.80
N ASP A 229 -14.48 -0.47 1.10
CA ASP A 229 -13.10 -0.17 1.54
C ASP A 229 -13.08 0.60 2.86
N ILE A 230 -13.94 1.61 3.01
CA ILE A 230 -14.10 2.34 4.27
C ILE A 230 -14.50 1.36 5.40
N LEU A 231 -15.45 0.45 5.13
CA LEU A 231 -15.83 -0.58 6.11
C LEU A 231 -14.64 -1.48 6.47
N THR A 232 -13.87 -1.91 5.47
CA THR A 232 -12.65 -2.72 5.65
C THR A 232 -11.65 -2.01 6.55
N THR A 233 -11.37 -0.73 6.28
CA THR A 233 -10.50 0.11 7.11
C THR A 233 -11.01 0.21 8.54
N VAL A 234 -12.32 0.42 8.75
CA VAL A 234 -12.92 0.47 10.10
C VAL A 234 -12.74 -0.87 10.82
N VAL A 235 -12.99 -2.00 10.16
CA VAL A 235 -12.83 -3.34 10.76
C VAL A 235 -11.38 -3.60 11.13
N ARG A 236 -10.42 -3.31 10.23
CA ARG A 236 -8.98 -3.49 10.47
C ARG A 236 -8.44 -2.68 11.63
N ASN A 237 -8.99 -1.48 11.86
CA ASN A 237 -8.53 -0.55 12.89
C ASN A 237 -9.37 -0.60 14.19
N THR A 238 -10.47 -1.36 14.22
CA THR A 238 -11.27 -1.58 15.43
C THR A 238 -10.69 -2.76 16.21
N LYS A 239 -10.45 -2.57 17.51
CA LYS A 239 -9.98 -3.66 18.37
C LYS A 239 -11.11 -4.68 18.60
N PRO A 240 -10.85 -5.99 18.49
CA PRO A 240 -11.84 -7.01 18.83
C PRO A 240 -12.13 -7.02 20.35
N PRO A 241 -13.33 -7.42 20.79
CA PRO A 241 -14.45 -7.87 19.96
C PRO A 241 -15.13 -6.71 19.22
N LEU A 242 -15.52 -6.96 17.98
CA LEU A 242 -16.25 -6.01 17.14
C LEU A 242 -17.66 -5.80 17.70
N SER A 243 -18.20 -4.59 17.50
CA SER A 243 -19.55 -4.24 17.96
C SER A 243 -20.63 -5.07 17.24
N GLN A 244 -21.79 -5.21 17.90
CA GLN A 244 -22.95 -5.87 17.28
C GLN A 244 -23.41 -5.16 16.00
N LEU A 245 -23.12 -3.87 15.84
CA LEU A 245 -23.43 -3.13 14.62
C LEU A 245 -22.56 -3.63 13.45
N LEU A 246 -21.26 -3.86 13.69
CA LEU A 246 -20.36 -4.41 12.69
C LEU A 246 -20.67 -5.87 12.36
N ILE A 247 -21.05 -6.68 13.34
CA ILE A 247 -21.30 -8.12 13.17
C ILE A 247 -22.68 -8.42 12.62
N CYS A 248 -23.73 -7.77 13.12
CA CYS A 248 -25.12 -8.13 12.79
C CYS A 248 -25.75 -7.25 11.69
N GLN A 249 -25.15 -6.11 11.33
CA GLN A 249 -25.63 -5.26 10.24
C GLN A 249 -24.61 -5.12 9.11
N ALA A 250 -23.37 -4.72 9.42
CA ALA A 250 -22.38 -4.47 8.37
C ALA A 250 -21.90 -5.75 7.67
N PHE A 251 -21.50 -6.77 8.43
CA PHE A 251 -21.02 -8.04 7.88
C PHE A 251 -22.04 -8.72 6.94
N PRO A 252 -23.34 -8.88 7.31
CA PRO A 252 -24.32 -9.48 6.40
C PRO A 252 -24.57 -8.61 5.17
N ALA A 253 -24.56 -7.27 5.32
CA ALA A 253 -24.74 -6.36 4.20
C ALA A 253 -23.60 -6.46 3.18
N VAL A 254 -22.34 -6.49 3.61
CA VAL A 254 -21.20 -6.64 2.68
C VAL A 254 -21.17 -8.03 2.04
N ALA A 255 -21.49 -9.09 2.79
CA ALA A 255 -21.57 -10.44 2.24
C ALA A 255 -22.64 -10.54 1.15
N GLN A 256 -23.86 -10.05 1.43
CA GLN A 256 -24.96 -10.03 0.46
C GLN A 256 -24.69 -9.11 -0.72
N CYS A 257 -24.07 -7.95 -0.50
CA CYS A 257 -23.67 -7.04 -1.57
C CYS A 257 -22.69 -7.71 -2.53
N SER A 258 -21.68 -8.38 -1.98
CA SER A 258 -20.68 -9.13 -2.76
C SER A 258 -21.31 -10.27 -3.56
N LEU A 259 -22.29 -10.96 -2.98
CA LEU A 259 -22.98 -12.09 -3.62
C LEU A 259 -23.88 -11.67 -4.79
N ASN A 260 -24.47 -10.47 -4.73
CA ASN A 260 -25.51 -10.02 -5.65
C ASN A 260 -25.05 -8.93 -6.65
N THR A 261 -23.79 -8.51 -6.59
CA THR A 261 -23.24 -7.52 -7.51
C THR A 261 -22.72 -8.16 -8.80
N ASP A 262 -22.69 -7.38 -9.87
CA ASP A 262 -22.03 -7.72 -11.15
C ASP A 262 -20.74 -6.90 -11.35
N ASP A 263 -20.39 -6.02 -10.42
CA ASP A 263 -19.23 -5.15 -10.48
C ASP A 263 -17.98 -5.80 -9.87
N ASN A 264 -16.90 -5.92 -10.66
CA ASN A 264 -15.67 -6.58 -10.24
C ASN A 264 -15.02 -5.89 -9.03
N ALA A 265 -15.02 -4.54 -8.97
CA ALA A 265 -14.41 -3.81 -7.86
C ALA A 265 -15.17 -4.06 -6.55
N THR A 266 -16.51 -4.03 -6.60
CA THR A 266 -17.36 -4.35 -5.45
C THR A 266 -17.14 -5.79 -4.96
N MET A 267 -17.00 -6.77 -5.87
CA MET A 267 -16.67 -8.16 -5.49
C MET A 267 -15.30 -8.28 -4.82
N GLN A 268 -14.27 -7.64 -5.40
CA GLN A 268 -12.90 -7.66 -4.89
C GLN A 268 -12.82 -7.05 -3.48
N ASN A 269 -13.36 -5.83 -3.33
CA ASN A 269 -13.37 -5.12 -2.06
C ASN A 269 -14.23 -5.88 -1.03
N GLY A 270 -15.32 -6.49 -1.46
CA GLY A 270 -16.15 -7.37 -0.64
C GLY A 270 -15.37 -8.56 -0.07
N GLY A 271 -14.60 -9.25 -0.91
CA GLY A 271 -13.71 -10.32 -0.50
C GLY A 271 -12.65 -9.87 0.52
N GLU A 272 -12.01 -8.72 0.28
CA GLU A 272 -11.03 -8.14 1.21
C GLU A 272 -11.66 -7.68 2.54
N CYS A 273 -12.89 -7.16 2.51
CA CYS A 273 -13.63 -6.82 3.71
C CYS A 273 -13.94 -8.07 4.55
N LEU A 274 -14.38 -9.15 3.90
CA LEU A 274 -14.61 -10.44 4.57
C LEU A 274 -13.32 -11.03 5.12
N ARG A 275 -12.20 -10.89 4.40
CA ARG A 275 -10.86 -11.26 4.89
C ARG A 275 -10.53 -10.50 6.17
N ALA A 276 -10.81 -9.19 6.22
CA ALA A 276 -10.60 -8.39 7.42
C ALA A 276 -11.42 -8.90 8.61
N TYR A 277 -12.70 -9.23 8.40
CA TYR A 277 -13.54 -9.82 9.45
C TYR A 277 -12.99 -11.17 9.95
N VAL A 278 -12.59 -12.07 9.05
CA VAL A 278 -12.01 -13.37 9.41
C VAL A 278 -10.68 -13.20 10.15
N SER A 279 -9.81 -12.28 9.73
CA SER A 279 -8.53 -12.05 10.38
C SER A 279 -8.69 -11.44 11.79
N VAL A 280 -9.59 -10.46 11.94
CA VAL A 280 -9.76 -9.68 13.17
C VAL A 280 -10.65 -10.38 14.20
N ALA A 281 -11.74 -11.03 13.77
CA ALA A 281 -12.80 -11.48 14.65
C ALA A 281 -13.43 -12.83 14.23
N LEU A 282 -12.59 -13.81 13.87
CA LEU A 282 -13.04 -15.15 13.45
C LEU A 282 -14.12 -15.74 14.37
N GLU A 283 -13.92 -15.71 15.68
CA GLU A 283 -14.86 -16.31 16.65
C GLU A 283 -16.27 -15.70 16.54
N GLN A 284 -16.37 -14.39 16.36
CA GLN A 284 -17.66 -13.71 16.21
C GLN A 284 -18.32 -14.05 14.88
N ILE A 285 -17.54 -14.20 13.81
CA ILE A 285 -18.04 -14.61 12.49
C ILE A 285 -18.52 -16.06 12.50
N ALA A 286 -17.82 -16.96 13.19
CA ALA A 286 -18.21 -18.36 13.33
C ALA A 286 -19.48 -18.53 14.19
N GLN A 287 -19.66 -17.68 15.22
CA GLN A 287 -20.81 -17.69 16.11
C GLN A 287 -22.05 -16.97 15.57
N TRP A 288 -21.88 -16.02 14.65
CA TRP A 288 -23.00 -15.33 14.02
C TRP A 288 -23.74 -16.27 13.06
N HIS A 289 -25.08 -16.20 13.07
CA HIS A 289 -25.96 -17.00 12.20
C HIS A 289 -27.08 -16.11 11.62
N ASP A 290 -27.49 -16.41 10.40
CA ASP A 290 -28.72 -15.87 9.81
C ASP A 290 -29.98 -16.59 10.31
N GLU A 291 -31.15 -16.15 9.85
CA GLU A 291 -32.44 -16.74 10.21
C GLU A 291 -32.61 -18.19 9.71
N GLN A 292 -31.85 -18.58 8.68
CA GLN A 292 -31.86 -19.91 8.08
C GLN A 292 -30.87 -20.86 8.77
N GLY A 293 -30.04 -20.35 9.68
CA GLY A 293 -29.03 -21.11 10.42
C GLY A 293 -27.68 -21.22 9.71
N HIS A 294 -27.44 -20.46 8.63
CA HIS A 294 -26.10 -20.36 8.04
C HIS A 294 -25.23 -19.44 8.88
N ASN A 295 -24.03 -19.88 9.22
CA ASN A 295 -23.09 -19.07 9.97
C ASN A 295 -22.30 -18.09 9.08
N GLY A 296 -21.49 -17.22 9.67
CA GLY A 296 -20.72 -16.24 8.91
C GLY A 296 -19.68 -16.88 7.98
N LEU A 297 -19.04 -17.99 8.41
CA LEU A 297 -18.10 -18.73 7.57
C LEU A 297 -18.78 -19.31 6.32
N TRP A 298 -20.04 -19.71 6.40
CA TRP A 298 -20.81 -20.13 5.23
C TRP A 298 -20.90 -19.02 4.18
N TYR A 299 -21.15 -17.77 4.59
CA TYR A 299 -21.18 -16.63 3.67
C TYR A 299 -19.82 -16.35 3.05
N VAL A 300 -18.74 -16.41 3.85
CA VAL A 300 -17.37 -16.28 3.33
C VAL A 300 -17.10 -17.35 2.26
N MET A 301 -17.53 -18.59 2.50
CA MET A 301 -17.39 -19.68 1.53
C MET A 301 -18.21 -19.46 0.25
N GLN A 302 -19.42 -18.91 0.34
CA GLN A 302 -20.21 -18.57 -0.84
C GLN A 302 -19.52 -17.50 -1.68
N VAL A 303 -18.96 -16.46 -1.03
CA VAL A 303 -18.21 -15.42 -1.74
C VAL A 303 -16.95 -15.98 -2.38
N VAL A 304 -16.17 -16.79 -1.65
CA VAL A 304 -14.99 -17.49 -2.23
C VAL A 304 -15.40 -18.32 -3.46
N SER A 305 -16.51 -19.04 -3.38
CA SER A 305 -17.04 -19.83 -4.50
C SER A 305 -17.40 -18.97 -5.71
N GLN A 306 -17.98 -17.79 -5.51
CA GLN A 306 -18.32 -16.87 -6.61
C GLN A 306 -17.08 -16.19 -7.21
N LEU A 307 -16.12 -15.77 -6.37
CA LEU A 307 -14.87 -15.16 -6.83
C LEU A 307 -14.02 -16.13 -7.66
N LEU A 308 -14.10 -17.44 -7.34
CA LEU A 308 -13.43 -18.52 -8.05
C LEU A 308 -14.26 -19.15 -9.18
N ASP A 309 -15.46 -18.62 -9.48
CA ASP A 309 -16.31 -19.17 -10.53
C ASP A 309 -15.64 -18.99 -11.91
N PRO A 310 -15.33 -20.06 -12.67
CA PRO A 310 -14.72 -19.95 -14.00
C PRO A 310 -15.65 -19.33 -15.06
N ARG A 311 -16.93 -19.11 -14.74
CA ARG A 311 -17.91 -18.49 -15.65
C ARG A 311 -17.88 -16.96 -15.60
N THR A 312 -17.33 -16.39 -14.53
CA THR A 312 -17.22 -14.94 -14.34
C THR A 312 -15.88 -14.42 -14.89
N SER A 313 -15.71 -13.10 -14.87
CA SER A 313 -14.46 -12.43 -15.22
C SER A 313 -13.26 -13.04 -14.48
N GLU A 314 -12.09 -13.14 -15.11
CA GLU A 314 -10.89 -13.60 -14.40
C GLU A 314 -10.54 -12.68 -13.22
N PHE A 315 -10.84 -11.38 -13.34
CA PHE A 315 -10.50 -10.37 -12.36
C PHE A 315 -11.25 -10.53 -11.03
N THR A 316 -12.32 -11.32 -10.95
CA THR A 316 -12.96 -11.63 -9.66
C THR A 316 -11.99 -12.32 -8.70
N ALA A 317 -10.97 -13.02 -9.24
CA ALA A 317 -9.97 -13.73 -8.46
C ALA A 317 -8.68 -12.91 -8.19
N ALA A 318 -8.66 -11.59 -8.44
CA ALA A 318 -7.45 -10.77 -8.25
C ALA A 318 -6.92 -10.82 -6.80
N PHE A 319 -7.78 -10.83 -5.79
CA PHE A 319 -7.37 -10.83 -4.37
C PHE A 319 -7.85 -12.04 -3.57
N VAL A 320 -8.60 -12.97 -4.20
CA VAL A 320 -9.18 -14.13 -3.51
C VAL A 320 -8.13 -15.02 -2.85
N GLY A 321 -6.89 -15.04 -3.38
CA GLY A 321 -5.79 -15.77 -2.79
C GLY A 321 -5.50 -15.36 -1.35
N ARG A 322 -5.54 -14.06 -1.05
CA ARG A 322 -5.32 -13.53 0.30
C ARG A 322 -6.43 -13.99 1.24
N LEU A 323 -7.69 -13.90 0.82
CA LEU A 323 -8.83 -14.38 1.60
C LEU A 323 -8.73 -15.88 1.91
N VAL A 324 -8.42 -16.72 0.91
CA VAL A 324 -8.28 -18.17 1.10
C VAL A 324 -7.11 -18.50 2.02
N SER A 325 -5.95 -17.87 1.84
CA SER A 325 -4.78 -18.06 2.72
C SER A 325 -5.09 -17.66 4.16
N THR A 326 -5.77 -16.54 4.39
CA THR A 326 -6.22 -16.13 5.74
C THR A 326 -7.20 -17.14 6.33
N LEU A 327 -8.15 -17.62 5.53
CA LEU A 327 -9.15 -18.60 5.97
C LEU A 327 -8.51 -19.92 6.38
N ILE A 328 -7.55 -20.42 5.59
CA ILE A 328 -6.77 -21.64 5.91
C ILE A 328 -5.96 -21.44 7.19
N SER A 329 -5.29 -20.30 7.33
CA SER A 329 -4.45 -19.98 8.50
C SER A 329 -5.27 -19.88 9.80
N LYS A 330 -6.48 -19.29 9.73
CA LYS A 330 -7.30 -19.00 10.91
C LYS A 330 -8.32 -20.08 11.24
N ALA A 331 -8.99 -20.63 10.24
CA ALA A 331 -10.12 -21.56 10.39
C ALA A 331 -9.82 -22.98 9.88
N GLY A 332 -8.58 -23.28 9.49
CA GLY A 332 -8.17 -24.52 8.79
C GLY A 332 -8.79 -25.83 9.29
N SER A 333 -8.95 -26.00 10.60
CA SER A 333 -9.59 -27.20 11.18
C SER A 333 -11.11 -27.27 11.00
N GLU A 334 -11.78 -26.13 10.89
CA GLU A 334 -13.23 -26.01 10.67
C GLU A 334 -13.61 -26.12 9.19
N LEU A 335 -12.65 -25.90 8.28
CA LEU A 335 -12.87 -25.98 6.84
C LEU A 335 -13.07 -27.42 6.36
N GLY A 336 -12.30 -28.39 6.90
CA GLY A 336 -12.43 -29.81 6.56
C GLY A 336 -12.54 -30.06 5.05
N GLU A 337 -13.65 -30.67 4.61
CA GLU A 337 -13.95 -30.98 3.21
C GLU A 337 -14.07 -29.75 2.28
N ASN A 338 -14.35 -28.57 2.82
CA ASN A 338 -14.45 -27.35 2.04
C ASN A 338 -13.11 -26.89 1.46
N LEU A 339 -11.99 -27.27 2.10
CA LEU A 339 -10.65 -26.94 1.60
C LEU A 339 -10.41 -27.56 0.23
N ASP A 340 -10.69 -28.86 0.09
CA ASP A 340 -10.54 -29.58 -1.18
C ASP A 340 -11.41 -28.96 -2.29
N GLN A 341 -12.62 -28.52 -1.94
CA GLN A 341 -13.52 -27.85 -2.88
C GLN A 341 -12.96 -26.49 -3.33
N ILE A 342 -12.38 -25.70 -2.42
CA ILE A 342 -11.73 -24.43 -2.75
C ILE A 342 -10.54 -24.68 -3.68
N LEU A 343 -9.67 -25.64 -3.36
CA LEU A 343 -8.48 -25.92 -4.18
C LEU A 343 -8.86 -26.39 -5.59
N ARG A 344 -9.94 -27.16 -5.74
CA ARG A 344 -10.51 -27.50 -7.06
C ARG A 344 -11.03 -26.28 -7.81
N ALA A 345 -11.70 -25.36 -7.12
CA ALA A 345 -12.18 -24.12 -7.73
C ALA A 345 -11.01 -23.22 -8.17
N ILE A 346 -9.94 -23.13 -7.37
CA ILE A 346 -8.69 -22.44 -7.73
C ILE A 346 -8.08 -23.05 -9.00
N LEU A 347 -7.93 -24.37 -9.07
CA LEU A 347 -7.40 -25.05 -10.27
C LEU A 347 -8.25 -24.76 -11.51
N SER A 348 -9.57 -24.77 -11.36
CA SER A 348 -10.51 -24.43 -12.43
C SER A 348 -10.37 -22.97 -12.88
N LYS A 349 -10.21 -22.03 -11.94
CA LYS A 349 -10.04 -20.60 -12.25
C LYS A 349 -8.68 -20.30 -12.87
N MET A 350 -7.61 -20.97 -12.43
CA MET A 350 -6.27 -20.88 -13.03
C MET A 350 -6.24 -21.32 -14.49
N GLN A 351 -7.13 -22.24 -14.91
CA GLN A 351 -7.21 -22.64 -16.32
C GLN A 351 -7.74 -21.52 -17.22
N GLN A 352 -8.58 -20.63 -16.68
CA GLN A 352 -9.16 -19.50 -17.41
C GLN A 352 -8.25 -18.25 -17.35
N ALA A 353 -7.54 -18.07 -16.22
CA ALA A 353 -6.80 -16.84 -15.97
C ALA A 353 -5.52 -16.75 -16.80
N GLU A 354 -5.34 -15.62 -17.48
CA GLU A 354 -4.14 -15.31 -18.26
C GLU A 354 -3.32 -14.21 -17.60
N THR A 355 -3.99 -13.29 -16.89
CA THR A 355 -3.34 -12.14 -16.26
C THR A 355 -2.48 -12.55 -15.07
N LEU A 356 -1.26 -11.98 -15.00
CA LEU A 356 -0.27 -12.28 -13.96
C LEU A 356 -0.79 -12.03 -12.54
N SER A 357 -1.45 -10.92 -12.28
CA SER A 357 -1.96 -10.58 -10.93
C SER A 357 -2.93 -11.63 -10.40
N VAL A 358 -3.85 -12.10 -11.25
CA VAL A 358 -4.81 -13.16 -10.93
C VAL A 358 -4.08 -14.49 -10.72
N MET A 359 -3.16 -14.85 -11.62
CA MET A 359 -2.40 -16.09 -11.50
C MET A 359 -1.52 -16.12 -10.26
N GLN A 360 -0.84 -15.02 -9.94
CA GLN A 360 -0.06 -14.87 -8.72
C GLN A 360 -0.96 -15.08 -7.50
N SER A 361 -2.08 -14.37 -7.40
CA SER A 361 -3.07 -14.52 -6.32
C SER A 361 -3.46 -15.98 -6.08
N LEU A 362 -3.79 -16.72 -7.13
CA LEU A 362 -4.21 -18.12 -7.07
C LEU A 362 -3.05 -19.06 -6.70
N ILE A 363 -1.88 -18.89 -7.33
CA ILE A 363 -0.68 -19.71 -7.06
C ILE A 363 -0.20 -19.52 -5.62
N MET A 364 -0.29 -18.29 -5.10
CA MET A 364 0.13 -17.97 -3.74
C MET A 364 -0.62 -18.79 -2.69
N VAL A 365 -1.85 -19.26 -2.94
CA VAL A 365 -2.55 -20.18 -2.02
C VAL A 365 -1.76 -21.48 -1.83
N PHE A 366 -1.27 -22.06 -2.92
CA PHE A 366 -0.42 -23.26 -2.86
C PHE A 366 0.94 -22.96 -2.24
N ALA A 367 1.52 -21.80 -2.54
CA ALA A 367 2.78 -21.37 -1.90
C ALA A 367 2.64 -21.31 -0.37
N HIS A 368 1.57 -20.70 0.15
CA HIS A 368 1.29 -20.68 1.59
C HIS A 368 1.10 -22.10 2.17
N LEU A 369 0.38 -22.98 1.47
CA LEU A 369 0.17 -24.37 1.89
C LEU A 369 1.45 -25.20 1.93
N VAL A 370 2.47 -24.90 1.11
CA VAL A 370 3.79 -25.55 1.20
C VAL A 370 4.43 -25.33 2.58
N HIS A 371 4.17 -24.22 3.26
CA HIS A 371 4.77 -23.96 4.58
C HIS A 371 4.08 -24.72 5.71
N SER A 372 2.78 -25.00 5.59
CA SER A 372 1.96 -25.57 6.66
C SER A 372 1.55 -27.02 6.44
N GLN A 373 1.29 -27.43 5.19
CA GLN A 373 0.70 -28.72 4.81
C GLN A 373 1.33 -29.29 3.54
N LEU A 374 2.67 -29.34 3.47
CA LEU A 374 3.39 -29.79 2.28
C LEU A 374 2.97 -31.19 1.77
N GLU A 375 3.04 -32.22 2.61
CA GLU A 375 2.72 -33.58 2.15
C GLU A 375 1.24 -33.76 1.77
N PRO A 376 0.26 -33.29 2.59
CA PRO A 376 -1.14 -33.33 2.22
C PRO A 376 -1.42 -32.58 0.91
N LEU A 377 -0.76 -31.44 0.67
CA LEU A 377 -0.89 -30.69 -0.58
C LEU A 377 -0.41 -31.52 -1.79
N LEU A 378 0.75 -32.17 -1.69
CA LEU A 378 1.28 -33.01 -2.76
C LEU A 378 0.39 -34.23 -3.02
N GLU A 379 -0.15 -34.85 -1.97
CA GLU A 379 -1.09 -35.96 -2.10
C GLU A 379 -2.39 -35.53 -2.78
N PHE A 380 -2.98 -34.42 -2.32
CA PHE A 380 -4.17 -33.83 -2.92
C PHE A 380 -3.98 -33.52 -4.41
N LEU A 381 -2.92 -32.78 -4.78
CA LEU A 381 -2.65 -32.40 -6.16
C LEU A 381 -2.33 -33.58 -7.08
N CYS A 382 -1.85 -34.71 -6.53
CA CYS A 382 -1.64 -35.93 -7.30
C CYS A 382 -2.91 -36.77 -7.45
N SER A 383 -3.85 -36.66 -6.50
CA SER A 383 -5.12 -37.40 -6.53
C SER A 383 -6.08 -36.92 -7.63
N LEU A 384 -5.84 -35.73 -8.18
CA LEU A 384 -6.73 -35.08 -9.14
C LEU A 384 -6.11 -34.97 -10.53
N PRO A 385 -6.91 -35.18 -11.60
CA PRO A 385 -6.48 -34.82 -12.94
C PRO A 385 -6.53 -33.29 -13.09
N GLY A 386 -5.45 -32.71 -13.59
CA GLY A 386 -5.38 -31.36 -14.10
C GLY A 386 -6.07 -31.22 -15.46
N PRO A 387 -6.11 -29.99 -16.03
CA PRO A 387 -6.82 -29.70 -17.27
C PRO A 387 -6.27 -30.43 -18.50
N THR A 388 -5.04 -30.92 -18.41
CA THR A 388 -4.34 -31.65 -19.48
C THR A 388 -4.45 -33.18 -19.35
N GLY A 389 -5.20 -33.68 -18.36
CA GLY A 389 -5.33 -35.11 -18.06
C GLY A 389 -4.15 -35.72 -17.30
N LYS A 390 -3.11 -34.94 -17.03
CA LYS A 390 -2.00 -35.27 -16.12
C LYS A 390 -2.32 -34.87 -14.68
N PRO A 391 -1.56 -35.29 -13.65
CA PRO A 391 -1.82 -34.86 -12.27
C PRO A 391 -1.88 -33.33 -12.15
N ALA A 392 -2.78 -32.81 -11.31
CA ALA A 392 -2.92 -31.37 -11.09
C ALA A 392 -1.64 -30.73 -10.55
N LEU A 393 -0.79 -31.50 -9.86
CA LEU A 393 0.55 -31.07 -9.44
C LEU A 393 1.40 -30.58 -10.63
N GLU A 394 1.38 -31.29 -11.76
CA GLU A 394 2.14 -30.87 -12.95
C GLU A 394 1.61 -29.54 -13.51
N PHE A 395 0.29 -29.34 -13.49
CA PHE A 395 -0.32 -28.09 -13.91
C PHE A 395 0.08 -26.92 -13.02
N VAL A 396 -0.07 -27.05 -11.69
CA VAL A 396 0.30 -25.99 -10.73
C VAL A 396 1.78 -25.64 -10.87
N MET A 397 2.66 -26.64 -10.92
CA MET A 397 4.09 -26.40 -11.04
C MET A 397 4.47 -25.79 -12.40
N ALA A 398 3.85 -26.20 -13.51
CA ALA A 398 4.11 -25.60 -14.81
C ALA A 398 3.71 -24.11 -14.86
N GLU A 399 2.53 -23.77 -14.34
CA GLU A 399 2.04 -22.39 -14.30
C GLU A 399 2.86 -21.52 -13.34
N TRP A 400 3.27 -22.07 -12.19
CA TRP A 400 4.11 -21.38 -11.22
C TRP A 400 5.54 -21.16 -11.75
N MET A 401 6.21 -22.20 -12.23
CA MET A 401 7.61 -22.10 -12.69
C MET A 401 7.77 -21.16 -13.89
N SER A 402 6.72 -20.98 -14.69
CA SER A 402 6.72 -20.07 -15.84
C SER A 402 6.48 -18.60 -15.46
N ARG A 403 5.99 -18.31 -14.25
CA ARG A 403 5.62 -16.95 -13.82
C ARG A 403 6.35 -16.47 -12.57
N GLN A 404 7.06 -17.34 -11.85
CA GLN A 404 7.78 -16.98 -10.62
C GLN A 404 8.61 -15.70 -10.77
N HIS A 405 9.41 -15.61 -11.84
CA HIS A 405 10.28 -14.46 -12.12
C HIS A 405 9.55 -13.13 -12.37
N LEU A 406 8.22 -13.15 -12.47
CA LEU A 406 7.36 -11.98 -12.66
C LEU A 406 6.57 -11.61 -11.41
N PHE A 407 6.62 -12.43 -10.35
CA PHE A 407 5.89 -12.12 -9.13
C PHE A 407 6.41 -10.83 -8.50
N TYR A 408 5.48 -10.02 -7.99
CA TYR A 408 5.77 -8.74 -7.35
C TYR A 408 5.23 -8.72 -5.92
N GLY A 409 5.75 -7.81 -5.09
CA GLY A 409 5.43 -7.72 -3.67
C GLY A 409 6.52 -8.36 -2.80
N GLN A 410 7.01 -7.61 -1.81
CA GLN A 410 8.11 -8.06 -0.95
C GLN A 410 7.72 -9.29 -0.14
N TYR A 411 6.51 -9.30 0.44
CA TYR A 411 6.01 -10.43 1.21
C TYR A 411 5.74 -11.65 0.33
N GLU A 412 5.01 -11.49 -0.77
CA GLU A 412 4.71 -12.58 -1.71
C GLU A 412 5.99 -13.20 -2.29
N GLY A 413 6.99 -12.37 -2.60
CA GLY A 413 8.32 -12.81 -3.03
C GLY A 413 9.01 -13.70 -2.00
N LYS A 414 9.00 -13.32 -0.72
CA LYS A 414 9.57 -14.13 0.38
C LYS A 414 8.85 -15.46 0.54
N VAL A 415 7.52 -15.45 0.62
CA VAL A 415 6.70 -16.66 0.76
C VAL A 415 6.97 -17.62 -0.39
N SER A 416 6.90 -17.13 -1.64
CA SER A 416 7.12 -17.96 -2.82
C SER A 416 8.55 -18.52 -2.87
N SER A 417 9.57 -17.69 -2.63
CA SER A 417 10.97 -18.11 -2.67
C SER A 417 11.29 -19.20 -1.65
N VAL A 418 10.82 -19.03 -0.41
CA VAL A 418 11.03 -20.02 0.65
C VAL A 418 10.20 -21.30 0.39
N ALA A 419 9.00 -21.18 -0.18
CA ALA A 419 8.21 -22.35 -0.60
C ALA A 419 8.96 -23.19 -1.66
N LEU A 420 9.59 -22.52 -2.65
CA LEU A 420 10.41 -23.19 -3.66
C LEU A 420 11.64 -23.89 -3.05
N CYS A 421 12.30 -23.25 -2.07
CA CYS A 421 13.40 -23.88 -1.33
C CYS A 421 12.93 -25.15 -0.61
N LYS A 422 11.78 -25.10 0.07
CA LYS A 422 11.20 -26.27 0.76
C LYS A 422 10.82 -27.38 -0.21
N LEU A 423 10.22 -27.06 -1.36
CA LEU A 423 9.86 -28.04 -2.39
C LEU A 423 11.11 -28.74 -2.95
N LEU A 424 12.18 -27.99 -3.23
CA LEU A 424 13.44 -28.54 -3.70
C LEU A 424 14.08 -29.46 -2.66
N GLN A 425 14.19 -28.98 -1.42
CA GLN A 425 14.75 -29.75 -0.31
C GLN A 425 13.95 -31.02 -0.04
N TYR A 426 12.62 -30.93 -0.04
CA TYR A 426 11.74 -32.08 0.17
C TYR A 426 11.91 -33.10 -0.96
N GLY A 427 11.78 -32.70 -2.22
CA GLY A 427 11.87 -33.61 -3.37
C GLY A 427 13.20 -34.37 -3.49
N ILE A 428 14.28 -33.83 -2.91
CA ILE A 428 15.59 -34.48 -2.88
C ILE A 428 15.77 -35.35 -1.63
N ASN A 429 15.44 -34.82 -0.45
CA ASN A 429 15.65 -35.55 0.80
C ASN A 429 14.75 -36.78 0.93
N THR A 430 13.53 -36.74 0.39
CA THR A 430 12.57 -37.84 0.45
C THR A 430 12.52 -38.69 -0.82
N ASP A 431 13.34 -38.37 -1.82
CA ASP A 431 13.32 -38.97 -3.16
C ASP A 431 11.91 -38.99 -3.81
N ASP A 432 11.14 -37.91 -3.64
CA ASP A 432 9.74 -37.85 -4.07
C ASP A 432 9.61 -37.81 -5.61
N LYS A 433 9.26 -38.96 -6.20
CA LYS A 433 9.03 -39.12 -7.64
C LYS A 433 7.92 -38.24 -8.18
N ARG A 434 6.94 -37.86 -7.36
CA ARG A 434 5.85 -36.95 -7.77
C ARG A 434 6.39 -35.59 -8.23
N LEU A 435 7.52 -35.15 -7.66
CA LEU A 435 8.19 -33.90 -8.05
C LEU A 435 9.32 -34.14 -9.06
N GLN A 436 10.11 -35.20 -8.90
CA GLN A 436 11.25 -35.48 -9.77
C GLN A 436 10.87 -35.81 -11.22
N ASP A 437 9.75 -36.50 -11.42
CA ASP A 437 9.33 -36.96 -12.75
C ASP A 437 8.66 -35.85 -13.59
N ILE A 438 8.33 -34.71 -12.97
CA ILE A 438 7.74 -33.57 -13.66
C ILE A 438 8.79 -32.86 -14.50
N ARG A 439 8.42 -32.51 -15.74
CA ARG A 439 9.24 -31.69 -16.64
C ARG A 439 8.51 -30.41 -17.01
N VAL A 440 9.23 -29.30 -17.01
CA VAL A 440 8.70 -27.95 -17.26
C VAL A 440 9.57 -27.20 -18.27
N LYS A 441 9.02 -26.11 -18.81
CA LYS A 441 9.78 -25.18 -19.67
C LYS A 441 10.95 -24.58 -18.88
N GLY A 442 12.15 -24.71 -19.45
CA GLY A 442 13.38 -24.19 -18.86
C GLY A 442 13.64 -22.75 -19.27
N GLU A 443 14.51 -22.58 -20.26
CA GLU A 443 14.98 -21.32 -20.81
C GLU A 443 14.71 -21.26 -22.30
N GLU A 444 14.55 -20.04 -22.83
CA GLU A 444 14.49 -19.82 -24.26
C GLU A 444 15.88 -19.98 -24.87
N ILE A 445 15.97 -20.71 -25.98
CA ILE A 445 17.21 -20.91 -26.73
C ILE A 445 17.37 -19.75 -27.70
N PHE A 446 18.25 -18.81 -27.34
CA PHE A 446 18.60 -17.66 -28.18
C PHE A 446 19.70 -18.00 -29.20
N ASN A 447 19.61 -17.40 -30.39
CA ASN A 447 20.71 -17.37 -31.33
C ASN A 447 21.47 -16.05 -31.14
N MET A 448 22.70 -16.12 -30.60
CA MET A 448 23.51 -14.94 -30.26
C MET A 448 23.87 -14.07 -31.48
N ASP A 449 23.79 -14.63 -32.69
CA ASP A 449 24.05 -13.91 -33.95
C ASP A 449 22.82 -13.13 -34.46
N GLU A 450 21.65 -13.31 -33.82
CA GLU A 450 20.41 -12.64 -34.20
C GLU A 450 20.23 -11.35 -33.36
N GLY A 451 20.42 -10.19 -33.99
CA GLY A 451 20.10 -8.89 -33.37
C GLY A 451 18.61 -8.75 -33.01
N ILE A 452 18.20 -7.61 -32.44
CA ILE A 452 16.85 -7.32 -31.88
C ILE A 452 15.73 -8.19 -32.47
N ARG A 453 15.13 -9.04 -31.61
CA ARG A 453 14.06 -9.95 -32.01
C ARG A 453 12.70 -9.29 -31.85
N THR A 454 12.10 -8.93 -32.97
CA THR A 454 10.75 -8.35 -33.03
C THR A 454 9.68 -9.44 -33.06
N ARG A 455 8.43 -9.10 -32.71
CA ARG A 455 7.27 -10.00 -32.79
C ARG A 455 7.11 -10.68 -34.17
N SER A 456 7.51 -10.00 -35.25
CA SER A 456 7.50 -10.55 -36.61
C SER A 456 8.60 -11.59 -36.87
N LYS A 457 9.75 -11.50 -36.19
CA LYS A 457 10.83 -12.49 -36.26
C LYS A 457 10.50 -13.73 -35.43
N SER A 458 9.92 -13.59 -34.24
CA SER A 458 9.47 -14.72 -33.42
C SER A 458 8.30 -15.49 -34.06
N ALA A 459 7.44 -14.82 -34.83
CA ALA A 459 6.40 -15.51 -35.62
C ALA A 459 6.99 -16.35 -36.78
N LYS A 460 8.10 -15.93 -37.39
CA LYS A 460 8.79 -16.66 -38.48
C LYS A 460 9.67 -17.79 -37.97
N ASN A 461 10.35 -17.58 -36.84
CA ASN A 461 11.14 -18.58 -36.13
C ASN A 461 10.56 -18.72 -34.72
N PRO A 462 9.64 -19.68 -34.49
CA PRO A 462 8.99 -19.85 -33.20
C PRO A 462 10.01 -20.11 -32.09
N GLU A 463 9.73 -19.56 -30.92
CA GLU A 463 10.56 -19.67 -29.72
C GLU A 463 10.78 -21.14 -29.36
N ARG A 464 12.05 -21.52 -29.20
CA ARG A 464 12.42 -22.87 -28.78
C ARG A 464 12.79 -22.79 -27.31
N TRP A 465 12.05 -23.53 -26.50
CA TRP A 465 12.28 -23.61 -25.06
C TRP A 465 12.92 -24.95 -24.72
N THR A 466 13.86 -24.96 -23.79
CA THR A 466 14.37 -26.20 -23.22
C THR A 466 13.29 -26.87 -22.36
N ASN A 467 13.35 -28.20 -22.22
CA ASN A 467 12.44 -28.97 -21.37
C ASN A 467 13.24 -29.73 -20.32
N ILE A 468 13.22 -29.23 -19.08
CA ILE A 468 14.11 -29.66 -17.99
C ILE A 468 13.31 -30.24 -16.81
N PRO A 469 13.95 -31.03 -15.93
CA PRO A 469 13.30 -31.51 -14.70
C PRO A 469 12.83 -30.34 -13.82
N LEU A 470 11.70 -30.52 -13.14
CA LEU A 470 11.10 -29.50 -12.28
C LEU A 470 12.07 -28.96 -11.23
N LEU A 471 12.75 -29.86 -10.51
CA LEU A 471 13.68 -29.48 -9.45
C LEU A 471 14.85 -28.62 -9.97
N VAL A 472 15.29 -28.86 -11.21
CA VAL A 472 16.32 -28.05 -11.86
C VAL A 472 15.78 -26.65 -12.15
N LYS A 473 14.55 -26.53 -12.66
CA LYS A 473 13.92 -25.22 -12.86
C LYS A 473 13.72 -24.47 -11.56
N ILE A 474 13.35 -25.15 -10.47
CA ILE A 474 13.22 -24.57 -9.14
C ILE A 474 14.56 -23.98 -8.68
N LEU A 475 15.66 -24.73 -8.81
CA LEU A 475 16.99 -24.22 -8.46
C LEU A 475 17.34 -22.94 -9.24
N LYS A 476 17.10 -22.93 -10.55
CA LYS A 476 17.34 -21.74 -11.39
C LYS A 476 16.54 -20.52 -10.92
N LEU A 477 15.28 -20.73 -10.54
CA LEU A 477 14.43 -19.66 -10.01
C LEU A 477 14.93 -19.16 -8.65
N ILE A 478 15.34 -20.05 -7.74
CA ILE A 478 15.95 -19.66 -6.45
C ILE A 478 17.20 -18.78 -6.66
N ILE A 479 18.05 -19.14 -7.64
CA ILE A 479 19.23 -18.34 -8.00
C ILE A 479 18.81 -16.97 -8.56
N ASN A 480 17.76 -16.92 -9.39
CA ASN A 480 17.21 -15.68 -9.90
C ASN A 480 16.67 -14.77 -8.78
N GLU A 481 15.95 -15.33 -7.80
CA GLU A 481 15.47 -14.57 -6.64
C GLU A 481 16.63 -14.04 -5.77
N LEU A 482 17.72 -14.80 -5.62
CA LEU A 482 18.92 -14.31 -4.96
C LEU A 482 19.55 -13.14 -5.74
N SER A 483 19.64 -13.25 -7.07
CA SER A 483 20.14 -12.18 -7.93
C SER A 483 19.32 -10.90 -7.77
N ASN A 484 18.00 -11.01 -7.82
CA ASN A 484 17.07 -9.89 -7.63
C ASN A 484 17.24 -9.26 -6.22
N ALA A 485 17.35 -10.10 -5.17
CA ALA A 485 17.54 -9.62 -3.81
C ALA A 485 18.89 -8.91 -3.62
N MET A 486 19.96 -9.41 -4.24
CA MET A 486 21.29 -8.77 -4.23
C MET A 486 21.27 -7.42 -4.95
N GLU A 487 20.62 -7.34 -6.12
CA GLU A 487 20.49 -6.10 -6.90
C GLU A 487 19.67 -5.04 -6.14
N ALA A 488 18.54 -5.45 -5.55
CA ALA A 488 17.70 -4.57 -4.74
C ALA A 488 18.45 -4.03 -3.52
N ASN A 489 19.19 -4.88 -2.80
CA ASN A 489 19.96 -4.47 -1.63
C ASN A 489 21.19 -3.62 -1.99
N ALA A 490 21.89 -3.91 -3.09
CA ALA A 490 22.99 -3.09 -3.58
C ALA A 490 22.53 -1.68 -3.99
N SER A 491 21.35 -1.58 -4.61
CA SER A 491 20.74 -0.30 -4.96
C SER A 491 20.44 0.52 -3.70
N ARG A 492 19.80 -0.08 -2.68
CA ARG A 492 19.51 0.58 -1.39
C ARG A 492 20.75 1.05 -0.64
N GLN A 493 21.83 0.26 -0.66
CA GLN A 493 23.12 0.65 -0.05
C GLN A 493 23.77 1.82 -0.78
N THR A 494 23.69 1.83 -2.11
CA THR A 494 24.22 2.92 -2.92
C THR A 494 23.47 4.22 -2.62
N THR A 495 22.13 4.20 -2.57
CA THR A 495 21.31 5.39 -2.21
C THR A 495 21.59 5.89 -0.79
N ALA A 496 21.85 4.99 0.16
CA ALA A 496 22.25 5.36 1.51
C ALA A 496 23.64 6.04 1.55
N ASP A 497 24.59 5.64 0.71
CA ASP A 497 25.91 6.28 0.60
C ASP A 497 25.82 7.67 -0.06
N TRP A 498 24.91 7.89 -1.02
CA TRP A 498 24.65 9.23 -1.56
C TRP A 498 24.04 10.20 -0.53
N SER A 499 23.50 9.68 0.58
CA SER A 499 23.05 10.49 1.73
C SER A 499 24.16 10.79 2.75
N GLN A 500 25.34 10.18 2.58
CA GLN A 500 26.50 10.33 3.44
C GLN A 500 27.75 10.69 2.62
N ASP A 501 27.91 11.99 2.35
CA ASP A 501 29.21 12.66 2.18
C ASP A 501 30.07 12.22 0.96
N ASP A 502 29.63 12.54 -0.27
CA ASP A 502 30.56 13.01 -1.31
C ASP A 502 29.79 13.64 -2.49
N SER A 503 29.46 14.94 -2.36
CA SER A 503 29.01 15.75 -3.50
C SER A 503 30.21 16.38 -4.19
N ASN A 504 30.99 15.55 -4.88
CA ASN A 504 31.97 16.03 -5.84
C ASN A 504 32.30 14.93 -6.86
N ASP A 505 31.59 14.92 -8.00
CA ASP A 505 32.20 14.72 -9.32
C ASP A 505 31.17 14.88 -10.45
N MET A 506 31.19 16.08 -11.03
CA MET A 506 31.28 16.35 -12.48
C MET A 506 30.58 15.37 -13.42
N TRP A 507 29.38 15.73 -13.88
CA TRP A 507 28.94 15.45 -15.24
C TRP A 507 28.57 16.78 -15.90
N GLU A 508 29.55 17.39 -16.56
CA GLU A 508 29.32 18.38 -17.62
C GLU A 508 28.65 17.65 -18.79
N ASP A 509 27.32 17.69 -18.88
CA ASP A 509 26.64 17.40 -20.13
C ASP A 509 26.19 18.70 -20.79
N GLN A 510 26.51 18.75 -22.08
CA GLN A 510 26.57 19.92 -22.94
C GLN A 510 25.22 20.59 -23.14
N GLU A 511 25.26 21.92 -23.10
CA GLU A 511 24.24 22.85 -23.57
C GLU A 511 23.85 22.50 -25.03
N GLU A 512 22.58 22.14 -25.23
CA GLU A 512 21.88 22.46 -26.48
C GLU A 512 20.75 23.43 -26.13
N ASP A 513 21.02 24.70 -26.45
CA ASP A 513 20.07 25.81 -26.47
C ASP A 513 18.92 25.51 -27.44
N GLU A 514 17.70 25.35 -26.92
CA GLU A 514 16.49 25.72 -27.66
C GLU A 514 15.75 26.79 -26.87
N ASP A 515 15.90 28.03 -27.34
CA ASP A 515 15.13 29.20 -26.97
C ASP A 515 13.62 28.95 -27.16
N GLU A 516 12.88 28.77 -26.07
CA GLU A 516 11.46 29.13 -26.01
C GLU A 516 11.22 30.17 -24.91
N ASP A 517 10.96 31.38 -25.39
CA ASP A 517 10.50 32.57 -24.67
C ASP A 517 9.13 32.32 -24.01
N GLU A 518 9.11 31.70 -22.83
CA GLU A 518 7.96 31.77 -21.92
C GLU A 518 8.18 32.86 -20.87
N GLY A 519 7.72 34.05 -21.23
CA GLY A 519 7.65 35.19 -20.32
C GLY A 519 6.96 34.84 -19.01
N LEU A 520 7.61 35.20 -17.90
CA LEU A 520 7.14 35.35 -16.51
C LEU A 520 5.61 35.39 -16.35
N ALA A 521 4.95 34.24 -16.50
CA ALA A 521 3.54 34.05 -16.21
C ALA A 521 3.45 33.63 -14.74
N GLY A 522 2.64 34.36 -13.97
CA GLY A 522 2.51 34.13 -12.53
C GLY A 522 2.14 32.67 -12.22
N GLN A 523 2.77 32.13 -11.16
CA GLN A 523 2.48 30.81 -10.61
C GLN A 523 0.97 30.60 -10.53
N PHE A 524 0.47 29.53 -11.18
CA PHE A 524 -0.93 29.17 -11.05
C PHE A 524 -1.19 28.64 -9.65
N LEU A 525 -2.44 28.75 -9.19
CA LEU A 525 -2.85 28.21 -7.87
C LEU A 525 -2.53 26.71 -7.78
N SER A 526 -2.64 25.97 -8.90
CA SER A 526 -2.23 24.58 -9.04
C SER A 526 -0.75 24.36 -8.71
N ASP A 527 0.14 25.23 -9.14
CA ASP A 527 1.58 25.07 -8.95
C ASP A 527 1.95 25.29 -7.49
N ILE A 528 1.37 26.31 -6.86
CA ILE A 528 1.48 26.57 -5.41
C ILE A 528 0.88 25.42 -4.60
N LEU A 529 -0.18 24.78 -5.11
CA LEU A 529 -0.80 23.64 -4.46
C LEU A 529 0.11 22.39 -4.52
N SER A 530 0.82 22.21 -5.63
CA SER A 530 1.64 21.04 -5.96
C SER A 530 3.06 21.07 -5.37
N THR A 531 3.64 22.24 -5.11
CA THR A 531 5.09 22.40 -4.83
C THR A 531 5.62 21.82 -3.49
N ASN A 532 4.81 21.15 -2.66
CA ASN A 532 5.29 20.64 -1.36
C ASN A 532 5.00 19.14 -1.13
N LYS A 533 4.47 18.41 -2.13
CA LYS A 533 4.06 17.01 -1.94
C LYS A 533 4.56 16.01 -3.00
N TYR A 534 5.13 16.47 -4.09
CA TYR A 534 5.43 15.60 -5.24
C TYR A 534 6.92 15.30 -5.49
N ASP A 535 7.84 15.85 -4.69
CA ASP A 535 9.29 15.77 -5.04
C ASP A 535 10.16 14.83 -4.18
N GLU A 536 9.67 14.19 -3.11
CA GLU A 536 10.56 13.32 -2.30
C GLU A 536 10.06 11.90 -1.98
N ASP A 537 8.75 11.59 -2.02
CA ASP A 537 8.27 10.28 -1.49
C ASP A 537 7.55 9.36 -2.50
N TYR A 538 7.45 9.72 -3.80
CA TYR A 538 6.67 8.92 -4.76
C TYR A 538 7.37 7.62 -5.22
N TYR A 539 8.59 7.35 -4.75
CA TYR A 539 9.38 6.17 -5.11
C TYR A 539 9.71 5.24 -3.94
N GLU A 540 9.06 5.41 -2.77
CA GLU A 540 9.21 4.50 -1.62
C GLU A 540 7.91 3.74 -1.28
N ASP A 541 7.07 3.41 -2.27
CA ASP A 541 5.86 2.58 -2.08
C ASP A 541 6.19 1.06 -2.04
N ASP A 542 7.31 0.73 -1.39
CA ASP A 542 7.86 -0.64 -1.22
C ASP A 542 7.55 -1.20 0.20
N GLU A 543 6.90 -0.42 1.06
CA GLU A 543 6.50 -0.86 2.41
C GLU A 543 5.21 -1.70 2.36
N GLU A 544 5.26 -2.91 2.92
CA GLU A 544 4.09 -3.79 3.00
C GLU A 544 3.08 -3.25 4.02
N ASP A 545 1.93 -2.79 3.51
CA ASP A 545 0.85 -2.25 4.34
C ASP A 545 -0.16 -3.29 4.84
N ASP A 546 -0.14 -4.55 4.36
CA ASP A 546 -1.10 -5.57 4.80
C ASP A 546 -0.81 -6.02 6.25
N PRO A 547 -1.72 -5.75 7.21
CA PRO A 547 -1.53 -6.12 8.60
C PRO A 547 -1.42 -7.63 8.83
N ASP A 548 -1.90 -8.46 7.90
CA ASP A 548 -1.77 -9.92 7.98
C ASP A 548 -0.39 -10.39 7.52
N ALA A 549 0.17 -9.77 6.48
CA ALA A 549 1.52 -10.05 5.99
C ALA A 549 2.58 -9.64 7.04
N LEU A 550 2.44 -8.44 7.62
CA LEU A 550 3.33 -7.93 8.68
C LEU A 550 3.39 -8.83 9.93
N LYS A 551 2.33 -9.60 10.18
CA LYS A 551 2.25 -10.55 11.32
C LYS A 551 2.82 -11.93 10.99
N ASP A 552 3.04 -12.25 9.72
CA ASP A 552 3.61 -13.54 9.33
C ASP A 552 5.11 -13.57 9.64
N PRO A 553 5.63 -14.59 10.34
CA PRO A 553 7.06 -14.72 10.62
C PRO A 553 7.95 -14.71 9.37
N LEU A 554 7.45 -15.14 8.20
CA LEU A 554 8.18 -15.11 6.94
C LEU A 554 8.50 -13.67 6.49
N TYR A 555 7.70 -12.68 6.88
CA TYR A 555 7.94 -11.28 6.55
C TYR A 555 9.25 -10.77 7.17
N GLN A 556 9.62 -11.26 8.36
CA GLN A 556 10.83 -10.83 9.08
C GLN A 556 12.12 -11.48 8.57
N ILE A 557 12.04 -12.46 7.67
CA ILE A 557 13.21 -13.16 7.15
C ILE A 557 13.99 -12.22 6.20
N ASP A 558 15.31 -12.13 6.40
CA ASP A 558 16.22 -11.60 5.39
C ASP A 558 16.32 -12.63 4.25
N LEU A 559 15.69 -12.29 3.12
CA LEU A 559 15.60 -13.18 1.98
C LEU A 559 16.97 -13.48 1.38
N GLN A 560 17.87 -12.49 1.29
CA GLN A 560 19.19 -12.68 0.71
C GLN A 560 20.01 -13.64 1.58
N ALA A 561 20.01 -13.44 2.90
CA ALA A 561 20.71 -14.33 3.82
C ALA A 561 20.15 -15.76 3.77
N TYR A 562 18.83 -15.91 3.80
CA TYR A 562 18.18 -17.22 3.74
C TYR A 562 18.51 -17.99 2.45
N LEU A 563 18.41 -17.33 1.29
CA LEU A 563 18.69 -17.97 -0.01
C LEU A 563 20.19 -18.30 -0.16
N THR A 564 21.07 -17.45 0.35
CA THR A 564 22.52 -17.70 0.38
C THR A 564 22.84 -18.95 1.20
N ASP A 565 22.32 -19.04 2.43
CA ASP A 565 22.52 -20.19 3.30
C ASP A 565 21.97 -21.48 2.66
N PHE A 566 20.78 -21.40 2.07
CA PHE A 566 20.15 -22.53 1.39
C PHE A 566 21.00 -23.04 0.22
N LEU A 567 21.45 -22.14 -0.67
CA LEU A 567 22.25 -22.52 -1.85
C LEU A 567 23.63 -23.06 -1.45
N CYS A 568 24.28 -22.48 -0.44
CA CYS A 568 25.55 -22.98 0.10
C CYS A 568 25.41 -24.40 0.66
N GLN A 569 24.34 -24.69 1.40
CA GLN A 569 24.06 -26.04 1.88
C GLN A 569 23.69 -27.00 0.75
N PHE A 570 22.94 -26.51 -0.24
CA PHE A 570 22.51 -27.31 -1.40
C PHE A 570 23.70 -27.75 -2.27
N ALA A 571 24.64 -26.85 -2.52
CA ALA A 571 25.82 -27.13 -3.34
C ALA A 571 26.75 -28.22 -2.76
N GLN A 572 26.67 -28.45 -1.44
CA GLN A 572 27.44 -29.52 -0.77
C GLN A 572 26.80 -30.91 -0.92
N GLN A 573 25.56 -31.00 -1.41
CA GLN A 573 24.88 -32.28 -1.59
C GLN A 573 25.38 -33.02 -2.83
N PRO A 574 25.45 -34.37 -2.82
CA PRO A 574 25.99 -35.14 -3.94
C PRO A 574 25.19 -35.01 -5.23
N CYS A 575 23.89 -34.69 -5.12
CA CYS A 575 23.02 -34.49 -6.27
C CYS A 575 23.39 -33.22 -7.06
N TYR A 576 24.03 -32.22 -6.43
CA TYR A 576 24.33 -30.92 -7.03
C TYR A 576 25.16 -31.03 -8.32
N ALA A 577 26.04 -32.02 -8.43
CA ALA A 577 26.83 -32.24 -9.65
C ALA A 577 25.98 -32.42 -10.91
N MET A 578 24.79 -33.03 -10.79
CA MET A 578 23.86 -33.18 -11.91
C MET A 578 23.05 -31.90 -12.16
N PHE A 579 22.85 -31.07 -11.14
CA PHE A 579 22.14 -29.79 -11.24
C PHE A 579 23.02 -28.70 -11.86
N SER A 580 24.30 -28.66 -11.50
CA SER A 580 25.26 -27.64 -11.97
C SER A 580 25.47 -27.68 -13.48
N ASP A 581 25.39 -28.87 -14.09
CA ASP A 581 25.46 -29.07 -15.55
C ASP A 581 24.31 -28.40 -16.31
N HIS A 582 23.19 -28.16 -15.63
CA HIS A 582 22.04 -27.47 -16.22
C HIS A 582 22.10 -25.96 -16.07
N LEU A 583 23.04 -25.41 -15.29
CA LEU A 583 23.12 -23.98 -15.04
C LEU A 583 23.76 -23.22 -16.21
N ASN A 584 23.19 -22.06 -16.53
CA ASN A 584 23.76 -21.14 -17.52
C ASN A 584 24.87 -20.28 -16.88
N GLU A 585 25.62 -19.55 -17.70
CA GLU A 585 26.76 -18.76 -17.21
C GLU A 585 26.36 -17.61 -16.28
N ASN A 586 25.16 -17.05 -16.43
CA ASN A 586 24.70 -16.00 -15.52
C ASN A 586 24.40 -16.57 -14.13
N GLU A 587 23.69 -17.69 -14.06
CA GLU A 587 23.38 -18.39 -12.81
C GLU A 587 24.66 -18.83 -12.09
N LYS A 588 25.65 -19.33 -12.83
CA LYS A 588 26.96 -19.67 -12.24
C LYS A 588 27.68 -18.45 -11.67
N ARG A 589 27.59 -17.28 -12.32
CA ARG A 589 28.19 -16.04 -11.77
C ARG A 589 27.53 -15.61 -10.47
N VAL A 590 26.21 -15.72 -10.37
CA VAL A 590 25.49 -15.43 -9.12
C VAL A 590 25.95 -16.36 -7.99
N LEU A 591 26.09 -17.66 -8.29
CA LEU A 591 26.61 -18.63 -7.32
C LEU A 591 28.08 -18.36 -6.91
N GLN A 592 28.92 -17.97 -7.86
CA GLN A 592 30.30 -17.58 -7.57
C GLN A 592 30.38 -16.37 -6.63
N ALA A 593 29.44 -15.43 -6.75
CA ALA A 593 29.39 -14.25 -5.87
C ALA A 593 29.13 -14.61 -4.40
N ILE A 594 28.51 -15.76 -4.12
CA ILE A 594 28.29 -16.29 -2.77
C ILE A 594 29.28 -17.41 -2.38
N GLY A 595 30.29 -17.68 -3.21
CA GLY A 595 31.39 -18.61 -2.91
C GLY A 595 31.16 -20.08 -3.29
N ILE A 596 30.24 -20.36 -4.22
CA ILE A 596 29.95 -21.70 -4.75
C ILE A 596 30.66 -21.97 -6.08
#